data_AF-A0A951TT94-F1
#
_entry.id   AF-A0A951TT94-F1
#
_cell.length_a   1.000
_cell.length_b   1.000
_cell.length_c   1.000
_cell.angle_alpha   90.00
_cell.angle_beta   90.00
_cell.angle_gamma   90.00
#
_symmetry.space_group_name_H-M   'P 1'
#
loop_
_entity.id
_entity.type
_entity.pdbx_description
1 polymer ?
#
loop_
_entity_poly.entity_id
_entity_poly.type
_entity_poly.pdbx_seq_one_letter_code
_entity_poly.pdbx_strand_id
1 'polypeptide(L)'
;MWRTNLNVLLVVLVTVALYTLVAAWIPQIESEVPEELTFSGEVTTDELVEAGERLYEGAGGCVACHGLGTRAPNLAADEGGTGPIGARCGARVDGMDCKEYLHASMVEPGAYVVEGYQNIMPDMRRTLSDAQIWSIVAYLQSQGGEVTVEASDIELGESPAPTTPASAEGAGTSAAAGDGGGSLDPLAIFRAHACQACHRLGEEGGPIGPPLDDIGARREADHIRTSILDPNAETTAGYEAVAGTMPTNFGQQMTAAQLEALVRFLAAREGS
;
A
#
# COMPACT_ATOMS: atom_id res chain seq x y z
N MET A 1 -44.55 -19.78 -36.70
CA MET A 1 -43.54 -20.31 -35.76
C MET A 1 -42.12 -20.06 -36.22
N TRP A 2 -41.72 -20.44 -37.45
CA TRP A 2 -40.33 -20.23 -37.94
C TRP A 2 -39.85 -18.77 -37.91
N ARG A 3 -40.65 -17.81 -38.40
CA ARG A 3 -40.28 -16.37 -38.40
C ARG A 3 -40.05 -15.82 -36.98
N THR A 4 -40.85 -16.25 -36.01
CA THR A 4 -40.72 -15.82 -34.61
C THR A 4 -39.41 -16.34 -34.02
N ASN A 5 -39.08 -17.61 -34.26
CA ASN A 5 -37.83 -18.22 -33.79
C ASN A 5 -36.60 -17.56 -34.44
N LEU A 6 -36.69 -17.20 -35.72
CA LEU A 6 -35.62 -16.49 -36.43
C LEU A 6 -35.38 -15.10 -35.82
N ASN A 7 -36.43 -14.37 -35.48
CA ASN A 7 -36.32 -13.05 -34.86
C ASN A 7 -35.70 -13.13 -33.46
N VAL A 8 -36.08 -14.12 -32.66
CA VAL A 8 -35.49 -14.36 -31.34
C VAL A 8 -34.00 -14.69 -31.47
N LEU A 9 -33.65 -15.58 -32.39
CA LEU A 9 -32.25 -15.96 -32.64
C LEU A 9 -31.42 -14.76 -33.09
N LEU A 10 -31.96 -13.91 -33.96
CA LEU A 10 -31.29 -12.69 -34.42
C LEU A 10 -31.05 -11.71 -33.28
N VAL A 11 -32.05 -11.47 -32.41
CA VAL A 11 -31.89 -10.59 -31.24
C VAL A 11 -30.83 -11.11 -30.29
N VAL A 12 -30.81 -12.42 -30.01
CA VAL A 12 -29.80 -13.04 -29.14
C VAL A 12 -28.40 -12.87 -29.73
N LEU A 13 -28.22 -13.18 -31.02
CA LEU A 13 -26.92 -13.04 -31.68
C LEU A 13 -26.43 -11.59 -31.71
N VAL A 14 -27.32 -10.64 -32.01
CA VAL A 14 -26.97 -9.20 -32.02
C VAL A 14 -26.58 -8.74 -30.61
N THR A 15 -27.31 -9.18 -29.60
CA THR A 15 -27.04 -8.82 -28.20
C THR A 15 -25.69 -9.38 -27.77
N VAL A 16 -25.43 -10.66 -28.00
CA VAL A 16 -24.14 -11.29 -27.67
C VAL A 16 -23.00 -10.60 -28.42
N ALA A 17 -23.15 -10.36 -29.73
CA ALA A 17 -22.13 -9.68 -30.52
C ALA A 17 -21.83 -8.26 -30.01
N LEU A 18 -22.86 -7.52 -29.60
CA LEU A 18 -22.70 -6.18 -29.00
C LEU A 18 -21.91 -6.26 -27.69
N TYR A 19 -22.27 -7.17 -26.79
CA TYR A 19 -21.55 -7.33 -25.52
C TYR A 19 -20.10 -7.77 -25.73
N THR A 20 -19.84 -8.70 -26.65
CA THR A 20 -18.47 -9.13 -26.99
C THR A 20 -17.65 -7.98 -27.57
N LEU A 21 -18.26 -7.14 -28.42
CA LEU A 21 -17.58 -6.00 -29.03
C LEU A 21 -17.24 -4.92 -27.99
N VAL A 22 -18.15 -4.65 -27.05
CA VAL A 22 -17.89 -3.75 -25.91
C VAL A 22 -16.80 -4.34 -25.01
N ALA A 23 -16.84 -5.63 -24.71
CA ALA A 23 -15.81 -6.29 -23.91
C ALA A 23 -14.42 -6.25 -24.57
N ALA A 24 -14.35 -6.31 -25.90
CA ALA A 24 -13.12 -6.16 -26.67
C ALA A 24 -12.61 -4.71 -26.73
N TRP A 25 -13.47 -3.72 -26.45
CA TRP A 25 -13.11 -2.30 -26.37
C TRP A 25 -12.67 -1.88 -24.96
N ILE A 26 -13.02 -2.65 -23.93
CA ILE A 26 -12.49 -2.44 -22.59
C ILE A 26 -11.01 -2.85 -22.61
N PRO A 27 -10.08 -1.93 -22.29
CA PRO A 27 -8.67 -2.29 -22.12
C PRO A 27 -8.59 -3.44 -21.13
N GLN A 28 -8.07 -4.58 -21.56
CA GLN A 28 -7.84 -5.71 -20.68
C GLN A 28 -6.75 -5.29 -19.71
N ILE A 29 -7.14 -4.77 -18.54
CA ILE A 29 -6.23 -4.63 -17.41
C ILE A 29 -5.98 -6.06 -16.95
N GLU A 30 -4.92 -6.66 -17.46
CA GLU A 30 -4.35 -7.85 -16.84
C GLU A 30 -4.06 -7.47 -15.39
N SER A 31 -4.73 -8.15 -14.47
CA SER A 31 -4.30 -8.18 -13.09
C SER A 31 -2.97 -8.91 -13.12
N GLU A 32 -1.87 -8.17 -13.31
CA GLU A 32 -0.56 -8.68 -12.96
C GLU A 32 -0.67 -9.04 -11.48
N VAL A 33 -0.84 -10.33 -11.22
CA VAL A 33 -0.43 -10.91 -9.94
C VAL A 33 0.98 -10.38 -9.75
N PRO A 34 1.29 -9.68 -8.63
CA PRO A 34 2.62 -9.16 -8.41
C PRO A 34 3.59 -10.28 -8.72
N GLU A 35 4.49 -10.03 -9.67
CA GLU A 35 5.51 -10.99 -10.06
C GLU A 35 6.09 -11.52 -8.75
N GLU A 36 5.85 -12.80 -8.44
CA GLU A 36 6.57 -13.41 -7.34
C GLU A 36 8.02 -13.21 -7.71
N LEU A 37 8.73 -12.40 -6.94
CA LEU A 37 10.16 -12.16 -7.12
C LEU A 37 10.86 -13.51 -6.87
N THR A 38 10.83 -14.38 -7.87
CA THR A 38 11.56 -15.64 -7.92
C THR A 38 12.91 -15.28 -8.48
N PHE A 39 13.84 -14.99 -7.57
CA PHE A 39 15.23 -14.80 -7.90
C PHE A 39 15.84 -16.13 -8.33
N SER A 40 15.69 -16.50 -9.61
CA SER A 40 16.34 -17.69 -10.17
C SER A 40 17.62 -17.28 -10.92
N GLY A 41 18.74 -17.18 -10.20
CA GLY A 41 20.06 -16.86 -10.76
C GLY A 41 20.97 -16.09 -9.81
N GLU A 42 22.22 -15.83 -10.23
CA GLU A 42 23.17 -14.93 -9.53
C GLU A 42 22.61 -13.51 -9.53
N VAL A 43 21.76 -13.17 -8.56
CA VAL A 43 21.23 -11.81 -8.40
C VAL A 43 22.35 -10.87 -7.95
N THR A 44 22.49 -9.76 -8.64
CA THR A 44 23.45 -8.72 -8.26
C THR A 44 22.94 -7.89 -7.08
N THR A 45 23.85 -7.28 -6.32
CA THR A 45 23.50 -6.39 -5.20
C THR A 45 22.58 -5.25 -5.63
N ASP A 46 22.81 -4.68 -6.82
CA ASP A 46 21.98 -3.59 -7.36
C ASP A 46 20.54 -4.04 -7.65
N GLU A 47 20.37 -5.25 -8.20
CA GLU A 47 19.04 -5.84 -8.42
C GLU A 47 18.29 -6.11 -7.11
N LEU A 48 19.02 -6.49 -6.05
CA LEU A 48 18.44 -6.67 -4.71
C LEU A 48 18.00 -5.37 -4.08
N VAL A 49 18.79 -4.30 -4.23
CA VAL A 49 18.44 -2.96 -3.77
C VAL A 49 17.19 -2.47 -4.50
N GLU A 50 17.14 -2.60 -5.83
CA GLU A 50 15.98 -2.16 -6.61
C GLU A 50 14.72 -2.96 -6.27
N ALA A 51 14.83 -4.28 -6.08
CA ALA A 51 13.72 -5.10 -5.62
C ALA A 51 13.27 -4.71 -4.20
N GLY A 52 14.21 -4.44 -3.31
CA GLY A 52 13.96 -3.99 -1.95
C GLY A 52 13.24 -2.65 -1.89
N GLU A 53 13.62 -1.71 -2.75
CA GLU A 53 12.97 -0.39 -2.86
C GLU A 53 11.51 -0.53 -3.26
N ARG A 54 11.22 -1.31 -4.32
CA ARG A 54 9.83 -1.55 -4.77
C ARG A 54 8.98 -2.22 -3.68
N LEU A 55 9.57 -3.13 -2.91
CA LEU A 55 8.89 -3.76 -1.78
C LEU A 55 8.66 -2.75 -0.64
N TYR A 56 9.65 -1.93 -0.31
CA TYR A 56 9.56 -0.92 0.74
C TYR A 56 8.45 0.11 0.45
N GLU A 57 8.37 0.58 -0.80
CA GLU A 57 7.39 1.59 -1.24
C GLU A 57 6.01 1.02 -1.55
N GLY A 58 5.94 -0.25 -1.99
CA GLY A 58 4.74 -0.92 -2.44
C GLY A 58 4.30 -2.06 -1.52
N ALA A 59 4.50 -3.29 -1.99
CA ALA A 59 3.88 -4.51 -1.44
C ALA A 59 4.28 -4.83 0.02
N GLY A 60 5.46 -4.38 0.46
CA GLY A 60 5.92 -4.53 1.85
C GLY A 60 5.28 -3.52 2.81
N GLY A 61 4.60 -2.49 2.32
CA GLY A 61 3.83 -1.53 3.13
C GLY A 61 4.67 -0.75 4.15
N CYS A 62 6.00 -0.75 4.02
CA CYS A 62 6.91 -0.23 5.04
C CYS A 62 6.73 1.27 5.23
N VAL A 63 6.57 2.02 4.13
CA VAL A 63 6.35 3.48 4.13
C VAL A 63 5.13 3.90 4.96
N ALA A 64 4.10 3.06 5.05
CA ALA A 64 2.88 3.37 5.80
C ALA A 64 3.13 3.61 7.30
N CYS A 65 4.22 3.05 7.84
CA CYS A 65 4.66 3.29 9.22
C CYS A 65 5.99 4.03 9.30
N HIS A 66 6.93 3.72 8.40
CA HIS A 66 8.33 4.16 8.46
C HIS A 66 8.65 5.37 7.57
N GLY A 67 7.65 6.01 6.93
CA GLY A 67 7.88 7.14 6.02
C GLY A 67 8.01 8.51 6.70
N LEU A 68 7.34 8.73 7.85
CA LEU A 68 7.22 10.07 8.47
C LEU A 68 7.91 10.21 9.84
N GLY A 69 8.41 9.13 10.45
CA GLY A 69 9.00 9.20 11.80
C GLY A 69 8.00 9.52 12.91
N THR A 70 6.69 9.33 12.68
CA THR A 70 5.63 9.62 13.68
C THR A 70 5.01 8.36 14.26
N ARG A 71 4.86 7.33 13.42
CA ARG A 71 4.25 6.04 13.79
C ARG A 71 5.30 4.98 14.12
N ALA A 72 6.36 4.96 13.32
CA ALA A 72 7.56 4.18 13.51
C ALA A 72 8.76 5.04 13.06
N PRO A 73 10.00 4.68 13.45
CA PRO A 73 11.19 5.44 13.06
C PRO A 73 11.29 5.61 11.55
N ASN A 74 11.70 6.78 11.09
CA ASN A 74 11.99 7.01 9.68
C ASN A 74 13.19 6.16 9.25
N LEU A 75 13.02 5.34 8.21
CA LEU A 75 14.10 4.45 7.75
C LEU A 75 14.83 5.02 6.53
N ALA A 76 14.11 5.60 5.58
CA ALA A 76 14.70 6.08 4.33
C ALA A 76 15.33 7.48 4.44
N ALA A 77 14.82 8.31 5.35
CA ALA A 77 15.29 9.67 5.59
C ALA A 77 15.81 9.83 7.03
N ASP A 78 16.18 11.07 7.38
CA ASP A 78 16.68 11.40 8.71
C ASP A 78 15.65 11.09 9.81
N GLU A 79 16.12 10.43 10.86
CA GLU A 79 15.36 10.16 12.08
C GLU A 79 15.97 10.98 13.23
N GLY A 80 15.38 12.13 13.55
CA GLY A 80 15.78 12.92 14.72
C GLY A 80 17.26 13.37 14.71
N GLY A 81 17.85 13.61 13.54
CA GLY A 81 19.25 14.01 13.38
C GLY A 81 20.26 12.85 13.36
N THR A 82 19.79 11.60 13.32
CA THR A 82 20.64 10.40 13.29
C THR A 82 20.92 9.85 11.88
N GLY A 83 20.44 10.54 10.84
CA GLY A 83 20.54 10.10 9.45
C GLY A 83 19.58 8.96 9.10
N PRO A 84 19.63 8.46 7.86
CA PRO A 84 18.86 7.29 7.40
C PRO A 84 19.32 5.98 8.06
N ILE A 85 18.54 4.91 7.92
CA ILE A 85 18.77 3.69 8.71
C ILE A 85 20.09 3.01 8.36
N GLY A 86 20.49 3.00 7.10
CA GLY A 86 21.76 2.41 6.65
C GLY A 86 22.98 3.08 7.27
N ALA A 87 22.89 4.37 7.62
CA ALA A 87 23.96 5.09 8.29
C ALA A 87 24.09 4.76 9.80
N ARG A 88 23.04 4.21 10.43
CA ARG A 88 22.95 4.08 11.90
C ARG A 88 22.69 2.65 12.42
N CYS A 89 22.18 1.75 11.59
CA CYS A 89 21.81 0.37 11.94
C CYS A 89 22.92 -0.39 12.68
N GLY A 90 24.17 -0.31 12.21
CA GLY A 90 25.29 -1.04 12.81
C GLY A 90 25.70 -0.57 14.21
N ALA A 91 25.16 0.56 14.70
CA ALA A 91 25.40 1.07 16.05
C ALA A 91 24.19 0.86 16.98
N ARG A 92 23.14 0.18 16.53
CA ARG A 92 21.88 0.04 17.29
C ARG A 92 21.97 -0.98 18.42
N VAL A 93 22.71 -2.07 18.22
CA VAL A 93 22.85 -3.17 19.16
C VAL A 93 24.32 -3.55 19.24
N ASP A 94 24.88 -3.55 20.45
CA ASP A 94 26.28 -3.90 20.67
C ASP A 94 26.55 -5.34 20.20
N GLY A 95 27.52 -5.51 19.31
CA GLY A 95 27.93 -6.82 18.80
C GLY A 95 27.08 -7.39 17.66
N MET A 96 26.16 -6.60 17.10
CA MET A 96 25.37 -6.97 15.93
C MET A 96 25.69 -6.02 14.78
N ASP A 97 25.96 -6.56 13.59
CA ASP A 97 26.17 -5.72 12.42
C ASP A 97 24.86 -5.17 11.84
N CYS A 98 24.95 -4.26 10.86
CA CYS A 98 23.77 -3.65 10.26
C CYS A 98 22.86 -4.68 9.58
N LYS A 99 23.44 -5.67 8.90
CA LYS A 99 22.70 -6.70 8.15
C LYS A 99 21.89 -7.56 9.11
N GLU A 100 22.55 -8.05 10.14
CA GLU A 100 21.96 -8.85 11.21
C GLU A 100 20.84 -8.07 11.93
N TYR A 101 21.10 -6.80 12.28
CA TYR A 101 20.11 -5.96 12.97
C TYR A 101 18.85 -5.73 12.15
N LEU A 102 19.00 -5.38 10.86
CA LEU A 102 17.86 -5.11 9.97
C LEU A 102 17.01 -6.36 9.73
N HIS A 103 17.65 -7.49 9.48
CA HIS A 103 16.96 -8.77 9.32
C HIS A 103 16.24 -9.16 10.63
N ALA A 104 16.94 -9.11 11.77
CA ALA A 104 16.38 -9.44 13.08
C ALA A 104 15.19 -8.53 13.45
N SER A 105 15.26 -7.24 13.11
CA SER A 105 14.17 -6.27 13.35
C SER A 105 12.92 -6.56 12.51
N MET A 106 13.03 -7.28 11.39
CA MET A 106 11.88 -7.67 10.57
C MET A 106 11.25 -8.99 11.01
N VAL A 107 12.07 -9.96 11.43
CA VAL A 107 11.60 -11.29 11.85
C VAL A 107 11.21 -11.38 13.32
N GLU A 108 11.80 -10.53 14.17
CA GLU A 108 11.52 -10.42 15.60
C GLU A 108 11.44 -8.94 16.05
N PRO A 109 10.52 -8.14 15.48
CA PRO A 109 10.47 -6.69 15.72
C PRO A 109 10.30 -6.30 17.19
N GLY A 110 9.57 -7.12 17.96
CA GLY A 110 9.33 -6.86 19.39
C GLY A 110 10.59 -6.90 20.25
N ALA A 111 11.70 -7.48 19.77
CA ALA A 111 12.98 -7.48 20.46
C ALA A 111 13.79 -6.18 20.23
N TYR A 112 13.47 -5.42 19.17
CA TYR A 112 14.28 -4.29 18.69
C TYR A 112 13.50 -2.97 18.61
N VAL A 113 12.55 -2.77 19.53
CA VAL A 113 11.71 -1.57 19.58
C VAL A 113 12.57 -0.33 19.88
N VAL A 114 12.45 0.69 19.03
CA VAL A 114 13.16 1.97 19.21
C VAL A 114 12.47 2.79 20.30
N GLU A 115 13.27 3.43 21.15
CA GLU A 115 12.78 4.29 22.22
C GLU A 115 11.85 5.39 21.67
N GLY A 116 10.72 5.60 22.34
CA GLY A 116 9.69 6.55 21.91
C GLY A 116 8.60 5.95 21.01
N TYR A 117 8.79 4.75 20.47
CA TYR A 117 7.82 4.09 19.60
C TYR A 117 7.09 2.93 20.30
N GLN A 118 5.88 2.65 19.81
CA GLN A 118 5.08 1.51 20.27
C GLN A 118 5.54 0.22 19.58
N ASN A 119 5.39 -0.91 20.27
CA ASN A 119 5.63 -2.22 19.68
C ASN A 119 4.46 -2.64 18.77
N ILE A 120 4.44 -2.09 17.55
CA ILE A 120 3.36 -2.28 16.57
C ILE A 120 3.81 -2.94 15.27
N MET A 121 5.14 -3.06 15.06
CA MET A 121 5.67 -3.67 13.83
C MET A 121 5.36 -5.18 13.84
N PRO A 122 4.65 -5.71 12.82
CA PRO A 122 4.36 -7.13 12.76
C PRO A 122 5.59 -7.94 12.34
N ASP A 123 5.59 -9.24 12.65
CA ASP A 123 6.58 -10.18 12.10
C ASP A 123 6.40 -10.26 10.57
N MET A 124 7.40 -9.78 9.83
CA MET A 124 7.35 -9.64 8.37
C MET A 124 7.31 -10.97 7.64
N ARG A 125 7.75 -12.07 8.27
CA ARG A 125 7.69 -13.43 7.67
C ARG A 125 6.27 -13.92 7.45
N ARG A 126 5.28 -13.24 8.04
CA ARG A 126 3.86 -13.56 7.82
C ARG A 126 3.35 -13.08 6.47
N THR A 127 4.03 -12.14 5.83
CA THR A 127 3.58 -11.47 4.62
C THR A 127 4.62 -11.44 3.51
N LEU A 128 5.90 -11.62 3.85
CA LEU A 128 7.02 -11.59 2.92
C LEU A 128 7.80 -12.90 2.97
N SER A 129 8.34 -13.31 1.82
CA SER A 129 9.30 -14.41 1.75
C SER A 129 10.67 -13.98 2.27
N ASP A 130 11.52 -14.93 2.64
CA ASP A 130 12.88 -14.62 3.13
C ASP A 130 13.69 -13.86 2.06
N ALA A 131 13.53 -14.21 0.78
CA ALA A 131 14.17 -13.48 -0.32
C ALA A 131 13.72 -12.02 -0.38
N GLN A 132 12.42 -11.76 -0.22
CA GLN A 132 11.88 -10.40 -0.17
C GLN A 132 12.40 -9.62 1.04
N ILE A 133 12.51 -10.28 2.20
CA ILE A 133 13.10 -9.68 3.41
C ILE A 133 14.55 -9.29 3.15
N TRP A 134 15.35 -10.15 2.52
CA TRP A 134 16.74 -9.84 2.19
C TRP A 134 16.89 -8.71 1.17
N SER A 135 16.02 -8.63 0.16
CA SER A 135 15.98 -7.48 -0.75
C SER A 135 15.70 -6.18 0.01
N ILE A 136 14.75 -6.19 0.96
CA ILE A 136 14.47 -5.02 1.82
C ILE A 136 15.68 -4.69 2.69
N VAL A 137 16.38 -5.68 3.28
CA VAL A 137 17.62 -5.42 4.03
C VAL A 137 18.65 -4.71 3.14
N ALA A 138 18.87 -5.20 1.91
CA ALA A 138 19.82 -4.61 0.98
C ALA A 138 19.49 -3.14 0.69
N TYR A 139 18.23 -2.85 0.39
CA TYR A 139 17.75 -1.47 0.21
C TYR A 139 17.94 -0.60 1.46
N LEU A 140 17.58 -1.10 2.64
CA LEU A 140 17.73 -0.33 3.88
C LEU A 140 19.22 -0.04 4.20
N GLN A 141 20.12 -0.95 3.85
CA GLN A 141 21.56 -0.69 3.92
C GLN A 141 22.01 0.39 2.94
N SER A 142 21.47 0.41 1.71
CA SER A 142 21.82 1.43 0.71
C SER A 142 21.36 2.84 1.11
N GLN A 143 20.46 2.97 2.10
CA GLN A 143 20.08 4.26 2.70
C GLN A 143 21.20 4.80 3.61
N GLY A 144 22.36 5.13 3.02
CA GLY A 144 23.48 5.77 3.68
C GLY A 144 24.52 4.84 4.30
N GLY A 145 24.45 3.53 4.04
CA GLY A 145 25.42 2.52 4.47
C GLY A 145 26.01 1.71 3.32
N GLU A 146 26.90 0.77 3.67
CA GLU A 146 27.44 -0.23 2.74
C GLU A 146 26.49 -1.42 2.67
N VAL A 147 26.15 -1.87 1.46
CA VAL A 147 25.31 -3.04 1.26
C VAL A 147 26.18 -4.29 1.36
N THR A 148 25.85 -5.15 2.32
CA THR A 148 26.59 -6.38 2.64
C THR A 148 25.72 -7.64 2.45
N VAL A 149 24.54 -7.48 1.85
CA VAL A 149 23.66 -8.59 1.44
C VAL A 149 24.22 -9.17 0.15
N GLU A 150 24.43 -10.49 0.16
CA GLU A 150 24.99 -11.25 -0.95
C GLU A 150 23.96 -12.29 -1.44
N ALA A 151 24.13 -12.80 -2.66
CA ALA A 151 23.23 -13.83 -3.22
C ALA A 151 23.10 -15.07 -2.32
N SER A 152 24.15 -15.43 -1.58
CA SER A 152 24.14 -16.54 -0.62
C SER A 152 23.17 -16.35 0.56
N ASP A 153 22.85 -15.09 0.93
CA ASP A 153 21.91 -14.81 2.02
C ASP A 153 20.47 -15.20 1.60
N ILE A 154 20.19 -15.22 0.30
CA ILE A 154 18.87 -15.54 -0.28
C ILE A 154 18.69 -17.06 -0.41
N GLU A 155 19.74 -17.78 -0.83
CA GLU A 155 19.70 -19.24 -0.96
C GLU A 155 19.52 -19.97 0.39
N LEU A 156 19.85 -19.32 1.51
CA LEU A 156 19.65 -19.87 2.86
C LEU A 156 18.20 -19.79 3.36
N GLY A 157 17.30 -19.13 2.62
CA GLY A 157 15.93 -18.81 3.03
C GLY A 157 14.82 -19.48 2.21
N GLU A 158 15.11 -20.56 1.49
CA GLU A 158 14.10 -21.23 0.67
C GLU A 158 13.14 -22.07 1.54
N SER A 159 12.28 -21.38 2.30
CA SER A 159 11.06 -21.93 2.87
C SER A 159 9.92 -21.69 1.89
N PRO A 160 9.19 -22.74 1.45
CA PRO A 160 8.11 -22.56 0.49
C PRO A 160 7.03 -21.68 1.12
N ALA A 161 6.58 -20.68 0.36
CA ALA A 161 5.38 -19.91 0.65
C ALA A 161 4.22 -20.86 1.03
N PRO A 162 3.32 -20.47 1.96
CA PRO A 162 2.24 -21.33 2.38
C PRO A 162 1.30 -21.60 1.20
N THR A 163 1.44 -22.78 0.60
CA THR A 163 0.53 -23.29 -0.42
C THR A 163 -0.78 -23.66 0.29
N THR A 164 -1.84 -22.93 0.01
CA THR A 164 -3.19 -23.34 0.42
C THR A 164 -3.59 -24.61 -0.34
N PRO A 165 -4.35 -25.52 0.29
CA PRO A 165 -5.61 -25.87 -0.35
C PRO A 165 -6.81 -25.91 0.60
N ALA A 166 -7.91 -25.36 0.09
CA ALA A 166 -9.31 -25.77 0.22
C ALA A 166 -10.03 -25.71 1.59
N SER A 167 -11.05 -24.85 1.59
CA SER A 167 -12.42 -25.04 2.09
C SER A 167 -12.66 -25.98 3.29
N ALA A 168 -13.07 -25.37 4.39
CA ALA A 168 -14.11 -25.95 5.25
C ALA A 168 -15.01 -24.81 5.78
N GLU A 169 -16.24 -24.79 5.31
CA GLU A 169 -17.38 -24.18 5.99
C GLU A 169 -17.51 -24.74 7.41
N GLY A 170 -17.76 -23.86 8.39
CA GLY A 170 -18.20 -24.29 9.73
C GLY A 170 -17.89 -23.34 10.88
N ALA A 171 -18.63 -22.23 10.95
CA ALA A 171 -19.14 -21.53 12.14
C ALA A 171 -18.28 -21.47 13.44
N GLY A 172 -18.03 -20.24 13.91
CA GLY A 172 -18.01 -19.95 15.35
C GLY A 172 -17.05 -18.85 15.82
N THR A 173 -17.51 -17.59 15.73
CA THR A 173 -17.20 -16.46 16.65
C THR A 173 -15.76 -16.20 17.11
N SER A 174 -15.19 -15.09 16.64
CA SER A 174 -14.66 -14.05 17.56
C SER A 174 -14.58 -12.70 16.84
N ALA A 175 -14.98 -11.66 17.55
CA ALA A 175 -15.12 -10.30 17.07
C ALA A 175 -13.82 -9.49 17.12
N ALA A 176 -13.75 -8.54 16.18
CA ALA A 176 -13.07 -7.25 16.22
C ALA A 176 -11.53 -7.19 16.04
N ALA A 177 -11.12 -7.21 14.76
CA ALA A 177 -10.11 -6.30 14.22
C ALA A 177 -10.56 -5.89 12.80
N GLY A 178 -10.67 -4.58 12.58
CA GLY A 178 -11.37 -3.98 11.44
C GLY A 178 -10.73 -4.31 10.11
N ASP A 179 -11.54 -4.97 9.28
CA ASP A 179 -11.34 -5.31 7.89
C ASP A 179 -11.22 -4.04 7.03
N GLY A 180 -10.07 -3.85 6.39
CA GLY A 180 -9.90 -2.95 5.24
C GLY A 180 -10.21 -3.64 3.90
N GLY A 181 -10.70 -4.87 3.91
CA GLY A 181 -10.93 -5.70 2.73
C GLY A 181 -12.36 -5.64 2.22
N GLY A 182 -12.69 -4.64 1.40
CA GLY A 182 -13.84 -4.71 0.48
C GLY A 182 -15.11 -3.95 0.87
N SER A 183 -15.12 -3.20 1.98
CA SER A 183 -16.23 -2.29 2.28
C SER A 183 -16.34 -1.17 1.24
N LEU A 184 -17.57 -0.88 0.78
CA LEU A 184 -17.91 0.29 -0.03
C LEU A 184 -18.52 1.43 0.80
N ASP A 185 -18.51 1.32 2.13
CA ASP A 185 -18.95 2.39 3.02
C ASP A 185 -17.92 3.55 3.00
N PRO A 186 -18.32 4.78 2.61
CA PRO A 186 -17.38 5.88 2.46
C PRO A 186 -16.64 6.26 3.74
N LEU A 187 -17.29 6.17 4.90
CA LEU A 187 -16.66 6.48 6.19
C LEU A 187 -15.68 5.39 6.63
N ALA A 188 -16.01 4.11 6.38
CA ALA A 188 -15.06 3.01 6.57
C ALA A 188 -13.83 3.18 5.69
N ILE A 189 -14.00 3.51 4.41
CA ILE A 189 -12.91 3.79 3.46
C ILE A 189 -12.07 4.97 3.96
N PHE A 190 -12.71 6.08 4.32
CA PHE A 190 -12.03 7.28 4.84
C PHE A 190 -11.14 6.96 6.05
N ARG A 191 -11.60 6.11 6.97
CA ARG A 191 -10.83 5.71 8.15
C ARG A 191 -9.76 4.67 7.84
N ALA A 192 -10.06 3.71 6.97
CA ALA A 192 -9.16 2.62 6.59
C ALA A 192 -7.90 3.16 5.90
N HIS A 193 -8.04 4.19 5.07
CA HIS A 193 -6.91 4.87 4.41
C HIS A 193 -6.39 6.09 5.19
N ALA A 194 -6.75 6.20 6.47
CA ALA A 194 -6.26 7.22 7.39
C ALA A 194 -6.45 8.67 6.90
N CYS A 195 -7.46 8.95 6.06
CA CYS A 195 -7.71 10.28 5.52
C CYS A 195 -7.99 11.31 6.64
N GLN A 196 -8.61 10.85 7.74
CA GLN A 196 -8.87 11.65 8.95
C GLN A 196 -7.60 12.14 9.64
N ALA A 197 -6.45 11.48 9.44
CA ALA A 197 -5.20 11.92 10.07
C ALA A 197 -4.82 13.34 9.66
N CYS A 198 -5.17 13.74 8.43
CA CYS A 198 -4.86 15.06 7.89
C CYS A 198 -6.10 15.90 7.59
N HIS A 199 -7.18 15.30 7.10
CA HIS A 199 -8.36 16.03 6.66
C HIS A 199 -9.48 15.98 7.70
N ARG A 200 -10.12 17.12 7.94
CA ARG A 200 -11.32 17.19 8.76
C ARG A 200 -12.56 16.79 7.97
N LEU A 201 -13.39 15.95 8.57
CA LEU A 201 -14.72 15.55 8.09
C LEU A 201 -15.67 15.38 9.28
N GLY A 202 -16.61 16.30 9.44
CA GLY A 202 -17.47 16.43 10.61
C GLY A 202 -16.65 16.75 11.86
N GLU A 203 -16.84 15.93 12.90
CA GLU A 203 -16.09 16.02 14.16
C GLU A 203 -14.80 15.17 14.14
N GLU A 204 -14.55 14.45 13.05
CA GLU A 204 -13.38 13.58 12.90
C GLU A 204 -12.27 14.27 12.10
N GLY A 205 -11.03 14.11 12.56
CA GLY A 205 -9.81 14.46 11.83
C GLY A 205 -9.08 15.72 12.28
N GLY A 206 -8.16 16.21 11.44
CA GLY A 206 -7.19 17.27 11.80
C GLY A 206 -7.14 18.45 10.81
N PRO A 207 -6.43 19.55 11.18
CA PRO A 207 -6.31 20.75 10.35
C PRO A 207 -5.11 20.74 9.39
N ILE A 208 -4.41 19.61 9.25
CA ILE A 208 -3.18 19.51 8.43
C ILE A 208 -3.54 19.72 6.96
N GLY A 209 -4.57 19.03 6.48
CA GLY A 209 -5.11 19.18 5.14
C GLY A 209 -6.36 20.07 5.12
N PRO A 210 -6.79 20.50 3.92
CA PRO A 210 -8.03 21.25 3.75
C PRO A 210 -9.25 20.48 4.27
N PRO A 211 -10.22 21.15 4.91
CA PRO A 211 -11.43 20.49 5.38
C PRO A 211 -12.23 19.95 4.20
N LEU A 212 -12.87 18.80 4.43
CA LEU A 212 -13.68 18.08 3.42
C LEU A 212 -15.19 18.19 3.69
N ASP A 213 -15.57 18.92 4.73
CA ASP A 213 -16.97 19.10 5.15
C ASP A 213 -17.90 19.62 4.07
N ASP A 214 -17.38 20.53 3.24
CA ASP A 214 -18.07 21.32 2.23
C ASP A 214 -17.41 21.17 0.85
N ILE A 215 -16.58 20.15 0.65
CA ILE A 215 -15.75 20.04 -0.54
C ILE A 215 -16.58 19.94 -1.83
N GLY A 216 -17.74 19.31 -1.77
CA GLY A 216 -18.69 19.21 -2.89
C GLY A 216 -19.29 20.55 -3.32
N ALA A 217 -19.35 21.54 -2.43
CA ALA A 217 -19.73 22.91 -2.80
C ALA A 217 -18.60 23.66 -3.53
N ARG A 218 -17.35 23.21 -3.38
CA ARG A 218 -16.16 23.92 -3.88
C ARG A 218 -15.47 23.21 -5.04
N ARG A 219 -15.68 21.92 -5.24
CA ARG A 219 -15.00 21.07 -6.22
C ARG A 219 -15.95 20.03 -6.80
N GLU A 220 -15.80 19.80 -8.10
CA GLU A 220 -16.51 18.73 -8.79
C GLU A 220 -15.87 17.36 -8.52
N ALA A 221 -16.64 16.30 -8.72
CA ALA A 221 -16.22 14.92 -8.48
C ALA A 221 -14.92 14.55 -9.20
N ASP A 222 -14.72 15.04 -10.44
CA ASP A 222 -13.51 14.74 -11.21
C ASP A 222 -12.28 15.40 -10.60
N HIS A 223 -12.39 16.64 -10.09
CA HIS A 223 -11.29 17.27 -9.38
C HIS A 223 -10.97 16.53 -8.08
N ILE A 224 -12.00 16.12 -7.31
CA ILE A 224 -11.80 15.33 -6.08
C ILE A 224 -11.09 14.01 -6.40
N ARG A 225 -11.48 13.33 -7.48
CA ARG A 225 -10.84 12.09 -7.92
C ARG A 225 -9.36 12.32 -8.28
N THR A 226 -9.08 13.36 -9.06
CA THR A 226 -7.70 13.74 -9.39
C THR A 226 -6.90 14.07 -8.14
N SER A 227 -7.45 14.83 -7.18
CA SER A 227 -6.75 15.13 -5.92
C SER A 227 -6.44 13.89 -5.07
N ILE A 228 -7.20 12.80 -5.19
CA ILE A 228 -6.90 11.54 -4.49
C ILE A 228 -5.83 10.72 -5.23
N LEU A 229 -5.89 10.69 -6.57
CA LEU A 229 -4.99 9.89 -7.40
C LEU A 229 -3.65 10.57 -7.67
N ASP A 230 -3.65 11.90 -7.79
CA ASP A 230 -2.51 12.77 -8.03
C ASP A 230 -2.62 14.03 -7.17
N PRO A 231 -2.39 13.91 -5.85
CA PRO A 231 -2.56 15.03 -4.91
C PRO A 231 -1.57 16.18 -5.13
N ASN A 232 -0.51 15.97 -5.91
CA ASN A 232 0.53 16.96 -6.16
C ASN A 232 0.33 17.72 -7.48
N ALA A 233 -0.65 17.33 -8.30
CA ALA A 233 -0.99 18.03 -9.54
C ALA A 233 -1.40 19.50 -9.30
N GLU A 234 -2.13 19.75 -8.21
CA GLU A 234 -2.64 21.07 -7.87
C GLU A 234 -2.55 21.32 -6.35
N THR A 235 -2.05 22.50 -5.97
CA THR A 235 -2.00 22.92 -4.57
C THR A 235 -3.21 23.78 -4.23
N THR A 236 -3.79 23.56 -3.05
CA THR A 236 -4.89 24.39 -2.55
C THR A 236 -4.32 25.64 -1.85
N ALA A 237 -4.88 26.80 -2.19
CA ALA A 237 -4.48 28.06 -1.57
C ALA A 237 -4.57 28.01 -0.03
N GLY A 238 -3.51 28.42 0.65
CA GLY A 238 -3.39 28.37 2.11
C GLY A 238 -2.83 27.06 2.68
N TYR A 239 -2.55 26.07 1.83
CA TYR A 239 -1.94 24.78 2.19
C TYR A 239 -0.60 24.54 1.49
N GLU A 240 0.04 25.58 0.98
CA GLU A 240 1.30 25.49 0.22
C GLU A 240 2.44 24.92 1.09
N ALA A 241 2.45 25.22 2.39
CA ALA A 241 3.47 24.73 3.34
C ALA A 241 3.39 23.21 3.58
N VAL A 242 2.27 22.57 3.26
CA VAL A 242 2.05 21.12 3.41
C VAL A 242 1.85 20.43 2.06
N ALA A 243 2.06 21.13 0.94
CA ALA A 243 2.05 20.53 -0.39
C ALA A 243 3.04 19.36 -0.44
N GLY A 244 2.67 18.24 -1.06
CA GLY A 244 3.48 17.02 -1.04
C GLY A 244 3.22 16.08 0.15
N THR A 245 2.49 16.52 1.19
CA THR A 245 2.24 15.68 2.38
C THR A 245 1.16 14.63 2.14
N MET A 246 0.25 14.86 1.18
CA MET A 246 -0.81 13.90 0.86
C MET A 246 -0.20 12.72 0.05
N PRO A 247 -0.34 11.47 0.53
CA PRO A 247 0.24 10.31 -0.14
C PRO A 247 -0.24 10.13 -1.58
N THR A 248 0.68 9.78 -2.48
CA THR A 248 0.41 9.60 -3.93
C THR A 248 -0.02 8.18 -4.30
N ASN A 249 -0.08 7.26 -3.33
CA ASN A 249 -0.29 5.84 -3.57
C ASN A 249 -1.73 5.36 -3.28
N PHE A 250 -2.69 6.27 -3.04
CA PHE A 250 -4.08 5.87 -2.81
C PHE A 250 -4.70 5.12 -4.01
N GLY A 251 -4.27 5.43 -5.24
CA GLY A 251 -4.68 4.68 -6.43
C GLY A 251 -4.24 3.21 -6.43
N GLN A 252 -3.22 2.87 -5.65
CA GLN A 252 -2.74 1.49 -5.49
C GLN A 252 -3.36 0.80 -4.26
N GLN A 253 -3.80 1.59 -3.27
CA GLN A 253 -4.38 1.07 -2.03
C GLN A 253 -5.90 0.87 -2.08
N MET A 254 -6.59 1.50 -3.04
CA MET A 254 -8.04 1.48 -3.16
C MET A 254 -8.47 0.79 -4.44
N THR A 255 -9.52 -0.03 -4.37
CA THR A 255 -10.19 -0.49 -5.59
C THR A 255 -10.89 0.69 -6.29
N ALA A 256 -11.09 0.59 -7.60
CA ALA A 256 -11.85 1.60 -8.35
C ALA A 256 -13.26 1.84 -7.77
N ALA A 257 -13.89 0.79 -7.24
CA ALA A 257 -15.20 0.88 -6.61
C ALA A 257 -15.16 1.67 -5.28
N GLN A 258 -14.11 1.47 -4.47
CA GLN A 258 -13.92 2.22 -3.22
C GLN A 258 -13.61 3.68 -3.50
N LEU A 259 -12.72 3.96 -4.45
CA LEU A 259 -12.40 5.33 -4.87
C LEU A 259 -13.67 6.05 -5.31
N GLU A 260 -14.46 5.40 -6.15
CA GLU A 260 -15.69 5.99 -6.66
C GLU A 260 -16.76 6.19 -5.58
N ALA A 261 -16.88 5.26 -4.62
CA ALA A 261 -17.76 5.42 -3.47
C ALA A 261 -17.37 6.63 -2.61
N LEU A 262 -16.07 6.82 -2.34
CA LEU A 262 -15.56 7.94 -1.58
C LEU A 262 -15.71 9.27 -2.32
N VAL A 263 -15.36 9.32 -3.61
CA VAL A 263 -15.51 10.52 -4.46
C VAL A 263 -16.96 10.98 -4.51
N ARG A 264 -17.91 10.07 -4.76
CA ARG A 264 -19.34 10.41 -4.78
C ARG A 264 -19.82 10.94 -3.43
N PHE A 265 -19.37 10.33 -2.35
CA PHE A 265 -19.69 10.80 -1.00
C PHE A 265 -19.18 12.21 -0.75
N LEU A 266 -17.91 12.49 -1.06
CA LEU A 266 -17.29 13.82 -0.88
C LEU A 266 -17.92 14.88 -1.80
N ALA A 267 -18.18 14.53 -3.06
CA ALA A 267 -18.84 15.44 -4.01
C ALA A 267 -20.27 15.80 -3.60
N ALA A 268 -20.96 14.94 -2.84
CA ALA A 268 -22.29 15.22 -2.31
C ALA A 268 -22.28 16.10 -1.05
N ARG A 269 -21.11 16.52 -0.55
CA ARG A 269 -20.99 17.34 0.67
C ARG A 269 -21.00 18.83 0.36
N GLU A 270 -22.16 19.45 0.51
CA GLU A 270 -22.34 20.89 0.27
C GLU A 270 -22.21 21.76 1.55
N GLY A 271 -21.78 21.15 2.67
CA GLY A 271 -21.67 21.79 3.98
C GLY A 271 -22.90 21.55 4.86
N SER A 272 -22.68 21.39 6.17
CA SER A 272 -23.73 21.31 7.22
C SER A 272 -23.70 22.54 8.10
#